data_AF-A0A373FPD1-F1
#
_entry.id   AF-A0A373FPD1-F1
#
_cell.length_a   1.000
_cell.length_b   1.000
_cell.length_c   1.000
_cell.angle_alpha   90.00
_cell.angle_beta   90.00
_cell.angle_gamma   90.00
#
_symmetry.space_group_name_H-M   'P 1'
#
loop_
_entity.id
_entity.type
_entity.pdbx_description
1 polymer ?
#
loop_
_entity_poly.entity_id
_entity_poly.type
_entity_poly.pdbx_seq_one_letter_code
_entity_poly.pdbx_strand_id
1 'polypeptide(L)'
;MNTAPSRCNLGFESNSTYFQVNHLKPVRGQRGLTLVELMVSMAIGLFVVLVVTTVFVQGLNSVSFRMGQGENLSNGRYTLGGLETALSKAGYRRNPLQDVEEAFPADAVAAANGCMFAMGQAIYAPDAKSLCMRYQARDSAETDCAGTAANLSTDTSKPYVSPVFGTGLFVEKYSLNNGSLVCAAGGDSIKPAVPTVIADGVKDLHFDFGVGNLQNSLGERVVEKFQSTAPVGNDLILALRYAVLLGSSSKNITQGMESTVCSRWVDAGGDSSSCTSSGQLNQIAVGYLALRNLMP
;
A
#
# COMPACT_ATOMS: atom_id res chain seq x y z
N MET A 1 -17.81 23.77 -40.92
CA MET A 1 -16.92 24.85 -40.44
C MET A 1 -15.49 24.34 -40.56
N ASN A 2 -14.91 24.55 -41.75
CA ASN A 2 -13.79 25.47 -42.00
C ASN A 2 -12.44 24.93 -41.54
N THR A 3 -11.77 24.31 -42.50
CA THR A 3 -10.33 24.06 -42.61
C THR A 3 -9.55 25.38 -42.59
N ALA A 4 -8.48 25.46 -41.79
CA ALA A 4 -7.46 26.50 -41.92
C ALA A 4 -6.07 25.94 -41.59
N PRO A 5 -5.19 25.76 -42.57
CA PRO A 5 -3.75 25.73 -42.35
C PRO A 5 -3.15 27.13 -42.60
N SER A 6 -2.41 27.63 -41.61
CA SER A 6 -1.62 28.85 -41.69
C SER A 6 -0.46 28.68 -42.68
N ARG A 7 -0.57 29.34 -43.84
CA ARG A 7 0.51 29.50 -44.82
C ARG A 7 1.44 30.64 -44.39
N CYS A 8 2.72 30.33 -44.19
CA CYS A 8 3.79 31.32 -44.16
C CYS A 8 3.94 31.93 -45.56
N ASN A 9 3.72 33.24 -45.68
CA ASN A 9 4.04 34.02 -46.86
C ASN A 9 5.54 34.33 -46.87
N LEU A 10 6.28 33.72 -47.81
CA LEU A 10 7.58 34.22 -48.26
C LEU A 10 7.34 35.00 -49.55
N GLY A 11 7.12 36.31 -49.40
CA GLY A 11 7.23 37.27 -50.50
C GLY A 11 8.68 37.72 -50.61
N PHE A 12 9.37 37.28 -51.65
CA PHE A 12 10.70 37.79 -52.01
C PHE A 12 10.53 38.63 -53.28
N GLU A 13 10.38 39.94 -53.10
CA GLU A 13 10.50 40.92 -54.18
C GLU A 13 11.97 40.97 -54.63
N SER A 14 12.21 40.65 -55.89
CA SER A 14 13.48 40.97 -56.54
C SER A 14 13.42 42.40 -57.04
N ASN A 15 14.29 43.26 -56.52
CA ASN A 15 14.67 44.48 -57.23
C ASN A 15 16.18 44.67 -57.15
N SER A 16 16.77 44.63 -58.34
CA SER A 16 18.18 44.86 -58.62
C SER A 16 18.43 46.36 -58.65
N THR A 17 19.26 46.86 -57.74
CA THR A 17 19.96 48.14 -57.93
C THR A 17 21.36 48.08 -57.33
N TYR A 18 22.34 48.10 -58.24
CA TYR A 18 23.65 48.75 -58.15
C TYR A 18 24.50 48.57 -56.88
N PHE A 19 25.52 47.74 -57.05
CA PHE A 19 26.65 47.55 -56.15
C PHE A 19 27.54 48.81 -56.11
N GLN A 20 27.34 49.66 -55.09
CA GLN A 20 28.30 50.68 -54.67
C GLN A 20 29.36 50.02 -53.78
N VAL A 21 30.63 50.14 -54.18
CA VAL A 21 31.78 49.60 -53.45
C VAL A 21 31.99 50.43 -52.18
N ASN A 22 31.40 49.99 -51.07
CA ASN A 22 31.70 50.55 -49.76
C ASN A 22 33.11 50.14 -49.35
N HIS A 23 33.94 51.15 -49.07
CA HIS A 23 35.27 51.03 -48.48
C HIS A 23 35.30 49.98 -47.36
N LEU A 24 36.11 48.94 -47.56
CA LEU A 24 36.43 47.95 -46.53
C LEU A 24 36.98 48.68 -45.30
N LYS A 25 36.21 48.69 -44.21
CA LYS A 25 36.69 49.10 -42.89
C LYS A 25 37.90 48.21 -42.53
N PRO A 26 38.98 48.78 -41.98
CA PRO A 26 40.14 48.00 -41.57
C PRO A 26 39.70 46.97 -40.52
N VAL A 27 40.02 45.70 -40.79
CA VAL A 27 39.89 44.61 -39.83
C VAL A 27 40.73 45.00 -38.61
N ARG A 28 40.06 45.27 -37.48
CA ARG A 28 40.73 45.54 -36.20
C ARG A 28 41.66 44.35 -35.92
N GLY A 29 42.95 44.64 -35.76
CA GLY A 29 43.96 43.63 -35.47
C GLY A 29 43.56 42.79 -34.25
N GLN A 30 43.82 41.47 -34.36
CA GLN A 30 43.64 40.54 -33.26
C GLN A 30 44.47 41.02 -32.07
N ARG A 31 43.80 41.53 -31.03
CA ARG A 31 44.41 41.74 -29.73
C ARG A 31 44.59 40.34 -29.13
N GLY A 32 45.84 39.92 -28.94
CA GLY A 32 46.16 38.63 -28.34
C GLY A 32 45.48 38.49 -26.98
N LEU A 33 44.89 37.32 -26.73
CA LEU A 33 44.30 36.99 -25.43
C LEU A 33 45.40 36.95 -24.37
N THR A 34 45.17 37.63 -23.25
CA THR A 34 46.11 37.55 -22.13
C THR A 34 45.85 36.26 -21.34
N LEU A 35 46.91 35.66 -20.80
CA LEU A 35 46.83 34.42 -20.02
C LEU A 35 45.86 34.56 -18.83
N VAL A 36 45.83 35.75 -18.22
CA VAL A 36 44.90 36.09 -17.11
C VAL A 36 43.44 36.07 -17.57
N GLU A 37 43.14 36.59 -18.76
CA GLU A 37 41.77 36.62 -19.32
C GLU A 37 41.26 35.19 -19.62
N LEU A 38 42.15 34.30 -20.07
CA LEU A 38 41.85 32.87 -20.21
C LEU A 38 41.63 32.18 -18.87
N MET A 39 42.44 32.47 -17.84
CA MET A 39 42.24 31.92 -16.50
C MET A 39 40.92 32.36 -15.88
N VAL A 40 40.58 33.65 -16.01
CA VAL A 40 39.34 34.22 -15.48
C VAL A 40 38.11 33.66 -16.21
N SER A 41 38.15 33.56 -17.53
CA SER A 41 37.03 32.99 -18.31
C SER A 41 36.80 31.50 -17.98
N MET A 42 37.86 30.72 -17.81
CA MET A 42 37.76 29.33 -17.36
C MET A 42 37.18 29.23 -15.93
N ALA A 43 37.64 30.07 -15.01
CA ALA A 43 37.13 30.10 -13.64
C ALA A 43 35.62 30.44 -13.59
N ILE A 44 35.20 31.45 -14.35
CA ILE A 44 33.78 31.84 -14.47
C ILE A 44 32.97 30.72 -15.12
N GLY A 45 33.49 30.09 -16.18
CA GLY A 45 32.82 28.97 -16.86
C GLY A 45 32.57 27.78 -15.92
N LEU A 46 33.59 27.37 -15.16
CA LEU A 46 33.47 26.29 -14.17
C LEU A 46 32.47 26.65 -13.06
N PHE A 47 32.46 27.91 -12.61
CA PHE A 47 31.52 28.38 -11.61
C PHE A 47 30.07 28.30 -12.11
N VAL A 48 29.81 28.78 -13.34
CA VAL A 48 28.45 28.73 -13.93
C VAL A 48 27.98 27.29 -14.10
N VAL A 49 28.85 26.39 -14.59
CA VAL A 49 28.50 24.97 -14.73
C VAL A 49 28.16 24.37 -13.38
N LEU A 50 28.95 24.64 -12.33
CA LEU A 50 28.68 24.14 -10.98
C LEU A 50 27.32 24.61 -10.46
N VAL A 51 27.00 25.91 -10.62
CA VAL A 51 25.70 26.46 -10.21
C VAL A 51 24.55 25.76 -10.94
N VAL A 52 24.63 25.60 -12.26
CA VAL A 52 23.59 24.92 -13.04
C VAL A 52 23.45 23.45 -12.64
N THR A 53 24.57 22.73 -12.46
CA THR A 53 24.56 21.33 -12.04
C THR A 53 23.92 21.15 -10.66
N THR A 54 24.24 22.01 -9.70
CA THR A 54 23.63 21.92 -8.34
C THR A 54 22.12 22.13 -8.37
N VAL A 55 21.63 23.13 -9.10
CA VAL A 55 20.18 23.38 -9.26
C VAL A 55 19.49 22.20 -9.94
N PHE A 56 20.10 21.64 -10.99
CA PHE A 56 19.56 20.48 -11.69
C PHE A 56 19.45 19.25 -10.77
N VAL A 57 20.52 18.93 -10.03
CA VAL A 57 20.53 17.81 -9.07
C VAL A 57 19.49 17.99 -7.96
N GLN A 58 19.38 19.21 -7.42
CA GLN A 58 18.33 19.53 -6.43
C GLN A 58 16.93 19.34 -7.00
N GLY A 59 16.71 19.72 -8.26
CA GLY A 59 15.45 19.50 -8.98
C GLY A 59 15.09 18.01 -9.08
N LEU A 60 16.06 17.16 -9.46
CA LEU A 60 15.86 15.71 -9.52
C LEU A 60 15.47 15.12 -8.15
N ASN A 61 16.14 15.56 -7.09
CA ASN A 61 15.83 15.10 -5.73
C ASN A 61 14.43 15.54 -5.28
N SER A 62 14.01 16.76 -5.60
CA SER A 62 12.66 17.27 -5.32
C SER A 62 11.58 16.45 -6.03
N VAL A 63 11.82 16.07 -7.29
CA VAL A 63 10.91 15.20 -8.05
C VAL A 63 10.82 13.81 -7.40
N SER A 64 11.96 13.20 -7.07
CA SER A 64 11.99 11.88 -6.43
C SER A 64 11.31 11.88 -5.05
N PHE A 65 11.50 12.94 -4.26
CA PHE A 65 10.81 13.13 -2.98
C PHE A 65 9.29 13.22 -3.17
N ARG A 66 8.81 14.00 -4.16
CA ARG A 66 7.38 14.11 -4.47
C ARG A 66 6.80 12.78 -4.96
N MET A 67 7.54 12.04 -5.78
CA MET A 67 7.14 10.70 -6.22
C MET A 67 7.04 9.74 -5.04
N GLY A 68 8.04 9.71 -4.15
CA GLY A 68 8.02 8.85 -2.96
C GLY A 68 6.88 9.17 -2.00
N GLN A 69 6.52 10.44 -1.82
CA GLN A 69 5.31 10.81 -1.06
C GLN A 69 4.03 10.36 -1.77
N GLY A 70 3.96 10.49 -3.10
CA GLY A 70 2.82 10.02 -3.89
C GLY A 70 2.64 8.50 -3.81
N GLU A 71 3.75 7.76 -3.90
CA GLU A 71 3.80 6.31 -3.72
C GLU A 71 3.28 5.91 -2.34
N ASN A 72 3.84 6.48 -1.26
CA ASN A 72 3.40 6.17 0.11
C ASN A 72 1.92 6.50 0.33
N LEU A 73 1.43 7.62 -0.20
CA LEU A 73 0.01 7.97 -0.10
C LEU A 73 -0.87 6.93 -0.80
N SER A 74 -0.47 6.49 -2.00
CA SER A 74 -1.21 5.48 -2.76
C SER A 74 -1.17 4.12 -2.07
N ASN A 75 0.01 3.66 -1.68
CA ASN A 75 0.22 2.40 -0.97
C ASN A 75 -0.54 2.37 0.37
N GLY A 76 -0.55 3.49 1.09
CA GLY A 76 -1.35 3.61 2.31
C GLY A 76 -2.84 3.45 2.06
N ARG A 77 -3.38 4.07 1.01
CA ARG A 77 -4.81 3.91 0.65
C ARG A 77 -5.14 2.47 0.25
N TYR A 78 -4.30 1.83 -0.56
CA TYR A 78 -4.51 0.42 -0.95
C TYR A 78 -4.40 -0.53 0.24
N THR A 79 -3.43 -0.31 1.15
CA THR A 79 -3.26 -1.14 2.34
C THR A 79 -4.46 -1.00 3.29
N LEU A 80 -4.85 0.23 3.63
CA LEU A 80 -5.98 0.46 4.52
C LEU A 80 -7.29 -0.04 3.91
N GLY A 81 -7.57 0.27 2.64
CA GLY A 81 -8.79 -0.16 1.96
C GLY A 81 -8.86 -1.68 1.73
N GLY A 82 -7.72 -2.32 1.46
CA GLY A 82 -7.61 -3.77 1.34
C GLY A 82 -7.90 -4.48 2.66
N LEU A 83 -7.29 -4.01 3.77
CA LEU A 83 -7.57 -4.53 5.11
C LEU A 83 -9.01 -4.26 5.53
N GLU A 84 -9.56 -3.07 5.29
CA GLU A 84 -10.95 -2.75 5.62
C GLU A 84 -11.92 -3.66 4.87
N THR A 85 -11.74 -3.84 3.57
CA THR A 85 -12.59 -4.71 2.74
C THR A 85 -12.52 -6.15 3.24
N ALA A 86 -11.32 -6.65 3.52
CA ALA A 86 -11.11 -7.98 4.07
C ALA A 86 -11.81 -8.15 5.42
N LEU A 87 -11.41 -7.34 6.41
CA LEU A 87 -11.87 -7.46 7.80
C LEU A 87 -13.37 -7.21 7.95
N SER A 88 -14.00 -6.43 7.05
CA SER A 88 -15.45 -6.24 7.03
C SER A 88 -16.23 -7.53 6.77
N LYS A 89 -15.60 -8.52 6.12
CA LYS A 89 -16.20 -9.83 5.84
C LYS A 89 -15.98 -10.83 6.97
N ALA A 90 -15.04 -10.59 7.89
CA ALA A 90 -14.70 -11.54 8.95
C ALA A 90 -15.97 -11.95 9.73
N GLY A 91 -16.20 -13.25 9.86
CA GLY A 91 -17.37 -13.79 10.55
C GLY A 91 -18.70 -13.63 9.83
N TYR A 92 -18.72 -13.17 8.57
CA TYR A 92 -19.95 -13.09 7.81
C TYR A 92 -20.57 -14.47 7.60
N ARG A 93 -21.86 -14.59 7.96
CA ARG A 93 -22.69 -15.78 7.80
C ARG A 93 -23.75 -15.50 6.74
N ARG A 94 -23.90 -16.41 5.78
CA ARG A 94 -24.89 -16.28 4.71
C ARG A 94 -26.32 -16.40 5.25
N ASN A 95 -26.53 -17.31 6.21
CA ASN A 95 -27.77 -17.41 6.97
C ASN A 95 -27.55 -16.83 8.39
N PRO A 96 -28.15 -15.68 8.74
CA PRO A 96 -27.98 -15.08 10.05
C PRO A 96 -28.63 -15.90 11.18
N LEU A 97 -29.59 -16.78 10.84
CA LEU A 97 -30.28 -17.66 11.79
C LEU A 97 -29.49 -18.94 12.09
N GLN A 98 -28.45 -19.25 11.30
CA GLN A 98 -27.59 -20.40 11.56
C GLN A 98 -26.69 -20.11 12.77
N ASP A 99 -26.59 -21.05 13.70
CA ASP A 99 -25.73 -20.91 14.87
C ASP A 99 -24.27 -20.71 14.44
N VAL A 100 -23.53 -19.89 15.20
CA VAL A 100 -22.16 -19.48 14.84
C VAL A 100 -21.23 -20.69 14.79
N GLU A 101 -21.44 -21.64 15.70
CA GLU A 101 -20.66 -22.87 15.80
C GLU A 101 -20.93 -23.86 14.66
N GLU A 102 -22.15 -23.85 14.10
CA GLU A 102 -22.49 -24.63 12.92
C GLU A 102 -21.96 -23.97 11.64
N ALA A 103 -22.04 -22.63 11.58
CA ALA A 103 -21.50 -21.85 10.46
C ALA A 103 -19.97 -21.91 10.39
N PHE A 104 -19.32 -22.00 11.55
CA PHE A 104 -17.88 -21.99 11.74
C PHE A 104 -17.44 -23.14 12.66
N PRO A 105 -17.41 -24.38 12.14
CA PRO A 105 -16.97 -25.54 12.91
C PRO A 105 -15.50 -25.44 13.33
N ALA A 106 -15.07 -26.28 14.28
CA ALA A 106 -13.65 -26.45 14.57
C ALA A 106 -12.95 -27.14 13.39
N ASP A 107 -11.78 -26.64 13.02
CA ASP A 107 -10.98 -27.27 11.98
C ASP A 107 -10.30 -28.53 12.51
N ALA A 108 -10.43 -29.64 11.79
CA ALA A 108 -9.72 -30.88 12.13
C ALA A 108 -8.23 -30.83 11.74
N VAL A 109 -7.90 -30.04 10.71
CA VAL A 109 -6.55 -29.85 10.17
C VAL A 109 -6.40 -28.38 9.77
N ALA A 110 -5.20 -27.83 9.91
CA ALA A 110 -4.90 -26.50 9.42
C ALA A 110 -5.15 -26.38 7.90
N ALA A 111 -5.68 -25.24 7.48
CA ALA A 111 -5.80 -24.86 6.08
C ALA A 111 -4.42 -24.72 5.42
N ALA A 112 -4.37 -24.71 4.09
CA ALA A 112 -3.12 -24.59 3.32
C ALA A 112 -2.26 -23.35 3.67
N ASN A 113 -2.89 -22.30 4.19
CA ASN A 113 -2.22 -21.06 4.63
C ASN A 113 -1.74 -21.11 6.10
N GLY A 114 -1.93 -22.25 6.77
CA GLY A 114 -1.56 -22.49 8.16
C GLY A 114 -2.56 -21.98 9.20
N CYS A 115 -3.72 -21.46 8.79
CA CYS A 115 -4.77 -21.07 9.72
C CYS A 115 -5.53 -22.30 10.24
N MET A 116 -5.90 -22.29 11.51
CA MET A 116 -6.66 -23.34 12.18
C MET A 116 -7.55 -22.70 13.24
N PHE A 117 -8.85 -22.86 13.11
CA PHE A 117 -9.84 -22.19 13.95
C PHE A 117 -10.51 -23.14 14.93
N ALA A 118 -10.75 -22.64 16.14
CA ALA A 118 -11.65 -23.28 17.09
C ALA A 118 -13.12 -23.13 16.67
N MET A 119 -14.01 -23.94 17.26
CA MET A 119 -15.45 -23.86 17.03
C MET A 119 -15.97 -22.46 17.33
N GLY A 120 -16.76 -21.89 16.41
CA GLY A 120 -17.32 -20.54 16.51
C GLY A 120 -16.31 -19.39 16.33
N GLN A 121 -15.02 -19.66 16.21
CA GLN A 121 -13.99 -18.64 16.04
C GLN A 121 -13.91 -18.21 14.57
N ALA A 122 -14.18 -16.94 14.27
CA ALA A 122 -14.11 -16.43 12.89
C ALA A 122 -12.80 -15.67 12.57
N ILE A 123 -12.09 -15.21 13.59
CA ILE A 123 -10.85 -14.44 13.45
C ILE A 123 -9.95 -14.70 14.64
N TYR A 124 -8.64 -14.76 14.40
CA TYR A 124 -7.62 -14.75 15.44
C TYR A 124 -6.29 -14.25 14.88
N ALA A 125 -5.39 -13.85 15.78
CA ALA A 125 -4.03 -13.45 15.44
C ALA A 125 -3.07 -14.57 15.84
N PRO A 126 -2.41 -15.27 14.89
CA PRO A 126 -1.38 -16.25 15.22
C PRO A 126 -0.15 -15.59 15.85
N ASP A 127 0.13 -14.36 15.45
CA ASP A 127 1.22 -13.52 15.92
C ASP A 127 0.80 -12.03 15.85
N ALA A 128 1.67 -11.12 16.31
CA ALA A 128 1.35 -9.69 16.37
C ALA A 128 1.27 -8.98 15.00
N LYS A 129 1.70 -9.63 13.91
CA LYS A 129 1.80 -9.06 12.55
C LYS A 129 0.99 -9.84 11.52
N SER A 130 0.26 -10.88 11.92
CA SER A 130 -0.58 -11.67 11.04
C SER A 130 -1.98 -11.89 11.60
N LEU A 131 -2.93 -12.07 10.70
CA LEU A 131 -4.33 -12.29 11.00
C LEU A 131 -4.84 -13.47 10.19
N CYS A 132 -5.48 -14.42 10.86
CA CYS A 132 -6.27 -15.47 10.25
C CYS A 132 -7.74 -15.10 10.41
N MET A 133 -8.48 -15.05 9.31
CA MET A 133 -9.91 -14.82 9.32
C MET A 133 -10.65 -15.80 8.40
N ARG A 134 -11.93 -16.03 8.70
CA ARG A 134 -12.82 -16.81 7.86
C ARG A 134 -14.21 -16.22 7.77
N TYR A 135 -14.88 -16.52 6.68
CA TYR A 135 -16.22 -16.04 6.38
C TYR A 135 -16.90 -16.92 5.34
N GLN A 136 -18.23 -16.96 5.35
CA GLN A 136 -18.99 -17.67 4.32
C GLN A 136 -19.12 -16.79 3.07
N ALA A 137 -19.05 -17.39 1.89
CA ALA A 137 -19.31 -16.68 0.65
C ALA A 137 -20.78 -16.24 0.55
N ARG A 138 -20.99 -15.03 0.05
CA ARG A 138 -22.32 -14.48 -0.23
C ARG A 138 -23.01 -15.26 -1.36
N ASP A 139 -22.26 -15.55 -2.43
CA ASP A 139 -22.72 -16.21 -3.64
C ASP A 139 -21.61 -17.06 -4.29
N SER A 140 -21.94 -17.89 -5.27
CA SER A 140 -20.97 -18.79 -5.92
C SER A 140 -19.92 -18.08 -6.75
N ALA A 141 -20.15 -16.82 -7.13
CA ALA A 141 -19.23 -16.02 -7.92
C ALA A 141 -18.28 -15.21 -7.04
N GLU A 142 -18.55 -15.08 -5.74
CA GLU A 142 -17.59 -14.52 -4.80
C GLU A 142 -16.32 -15.35 -4.79
N THR A 143 -15.20 -14.65 -4.82
CA THR A 143 -13.86 -15.25 -4.78
C THR A 143 -13.15 -14.87 -3.49
N ASP A 144 -12.23 -15.72 -3.07
CA ASP A 144 -11.22 -15.37 -2.08
C ASP A 144 -10.21 -14.34 -2.65
N CYS A 145 -9.26 -13.94 -1.80
CA CYS A 145 -8.16 -13.05 -2.15
C CYS A 145 -7.17 -13.63 -3.18
N ALA A 146 -7.27 -14.92 -3.51
CA ALA A 146 -6.52 -15.57 -4.57
C ALA A 146 -7.31 -15.69 -5.89
N GLY A 147 -8.57 -15.21 -5.92
CA GLY A 147 -9.45 -15.29 -7.08
C GLY A 147 -10.13 -16.65 -7.24
N THR A 148 -10.09 -17.52 -6.24
CA THR A 148 -10.76 -18.82 -6.26
C THR A 148 -12.23 -18.66 -5.87
N ALA A 149 -13.14 -19.10 -6.73
CA ALA A 149 -14.57 -19.03 -6.48
C ALA A 149 -15.01 -19.97 -5.33
N ALA A 150 -16.04 -19.57 -4.60
CA ALA A 150 -16.58 -20.28 -3.45
C ALA A 150 -17.17 -21.67 -3.78
N ASN A 151 -17.54 -21.90 -5.04
CA ASN A 151 -18.15 -23.14 -5.54
C ASN A 151 -19.30 -23.66 -4.65
N LEU A 152 -20.18 -22.76 -4.21
CA LEU A 152 -21.40 -23.11 -3.47
C LEU A 152 -22.28 -24.06 -4.31
N SER A 153 -22.76 -25.17 -3.73
CA SER A 153 -23.61 -26.13 -4.44
C SER A 153 -25.03 -25.59 -4.67
N THR A 154 -25.41 -25.45 -5.95
CA THR A 154 -26.74 -25.45 -6.61
C THR A 154 -27.99 -24.76 -6.04
N ASP A 155 -28.01 -24.17 -4.84
CA ASP A 155 -29.14 -23.30 -4.38
C ASP A 155 -28.64 -21.87 -4.05
N THR A 156 -27.78 -21.33 -4.91
CA THR A 156 -27.16 -20.01 -4.77
C THR A 156 -28.10 -18.85 -5.11
N SER A 157 -29.25 -19.15 -5.73
CA SER A 157 -30.26 -18.16 -6.14
C SER A 157 -31.21 -17.73 -5.04
N LYS A 158 -31.19 -18.39 -3.87
CA LYS A 158 -32.04 -18.04 -2.72
C LYS A 158 -31.22 -17.37 -1.61
N PRO A 159 -31.71 -16.26 -1.03
CA PRO A 159 -31.07 -15.64 0.13
C PRO A 159 -31.19 -16.56 1.35
N TYR A 160 -30.23 -16.47 2.27
CA TYR A 160 -30.25 -17.15 3.58
C TYR A 160 -30.24 -18.69 3.56
N VAL A 161 -29.84 -19.32 2.46
CA VAL A 161 -29.58 -20.78 2.47
C VAL A 161 -28.21 -21.03 3.09
N SER A 162 -28.20 -21.72 4.23
CA SER A 162 -26.97 -22.19 4.87
C SER A 162 -26.17 -23.04 3.88
N PRO A 163 -24.89 -22.73 3.64
CA PRO A 163 -24.03 -23.58 2.81
C PRO A 163 -23.98 -24.99 3.38
N VAL A 164 -23.82 -25.99 2.50
CA VAL A 164 -23.49 -27.34 2.96
C VAL A 164 -22.18 -27.25 3.75
N PHE A 165 -22.10 -27.97 4.86
CA PHE A 165 -20.92 -28.01 5.71
C PHE A 165 -19.65 -28.24 4.87
N GLY A 166 -18.65 -27.35 5.05
CA GLY A 166 -17.38 -27.41 4.32
C GLY A 166 -17.39 -26.83 2.89
N THR A 167 -18.49 -26.25 2.42
CA THR A 167 -18.56 -25.55 1.11
C THR A 167 -18.75 -24.05 1.28
N GLY A 168 -18.11 -23.26 0.41
CA GLY A 168 -18.20 -21.80 0.42
C GLY A 168 -17.75 -21.13 1.72
N LEU A 169 -16.85 -21.76 2.47
CA LEU A 169 -16.14 -21.14 3.57
C LEU A 169 -14.79 -20.66 3.06
N PHE A 170 -14.56 -19.36 3.11
CA PHE A 170 -13.25 -18.77 2.82
C PHE A 170 -12.44 -18.67 4.09
N VAL A 171 -11.17 -19.05 4.00
CA VAL A 171 -10.16 -18.90 5.03
C VAL A 171 -9.05 -18.05 4.44
N GLU A 172 -8.67 -16.98 5.10
CA GLU A 172 -7.69 -16.02 4.58
C GLU A 172 -6.69 -15.65 5.68
N LYS A 173 -5.42 -15.57 5.29
CA LYS A 173 -4.32 -15.15 6.15
C LYS A 173 -3.72 -13.86 5.61
N TYR A 174 -3.75 -12.80 6.40
CA TYR A 174 -3.08 -11.55 6.11
C TYR A 174 -1.75 -11.50 6.86
N SER A 175 -0.67 -11.20 6.15
CA SER A 175 0.68 -11.10 6.72
C SER A 175 1.58 -10.24 5.84
N LEU A 176 2.77 -9.90 6.35
CA LEU A 176 3.78 -9.22 5.55
C LEU A 176 4.71 -10.21 4.87
N ASN A 177 5.02 -9.94 3.61
CA ASN A 177 6.03 -10.67 2.85
C ASN A 177 6.83 -9.69 2.00
N ASN A 178 8.14 -9.62 2.25
CA ASN A 178 9.09 -8.83 1.45
C ASN A 178 8.71 -7.36 1.20
N GLY A 179 8.11 -6.68 2.18
CA GLY A 179 7.71 -5.28 2.03
C GLY A 179 6.33 -5.07 1.40
N SER A 180 5.52 -6.13 1.32
CA SER A 180 4.15 -6.07 0.81
C SER A 180 3.20 -6.74 1.81
N LEU A 181 1.99 -6.18 1.93
CA LEU A 181 0.87 -6.86 2.57
C LEU A 181 0.37 -7.95 1.62
N VAL A 182 0.38 -9.19 2.08
CA VAL A 182 -0.10 -10.33 1.30
C VAL A 182 -1.29 -11.01 1.97
N CYS A 183 -2.15 -11.56 1.12
CA CYS A 183 -3.20 -12.48 1.53
C CYS A 183 -2.88 -13.89 1.02
N ALA A 184 -2.94 -14.88 1.89
CA ALA A 184 -2.86 -16.29 1.52
C ALA A 184 -4.22 -16.94 1.77
N ALA A 185 -4.88 -17.36 0.70
CA ALA A 185 -6.11 -18.13 0.78
C ALA A 185 -5.83 -19.55 1.31
N GLY A 186 -6.61 -19.95 2.29
CA GLY A 186 -6.58 -21.25 2.97
C GLY A 186 -7.49 -22.25 2.29
N GLY A 187 -7.44 -22.32 0.96
CA GLY A 187 -8.15 -23.34 0.19
C GLY A 187 -7.74 -24.77 0.58
N ASP A 188 -8.22 -25.74 -0.20
CA ASP A 188 -8.02 -27.17 0.07
C ASP A 188 -6.56 -27.49 0.47
N SER A 189 -6.36 -28.15 1.62
CA SER A 189 -5.04 -28.36 2.28
C SER A 189 -4.02 -29.14 1.42
N ILE A 190 -4.45 -29.63 0.25
CA ILE A 190 -3.66 -30.34 -0.75
C ILE A 190 -2.87 -29.36 -1.64
N LYS A 191 -3.35 -28.12 -1.83
CA LYS A 191 -2.65 -27.11 -2.65
C LYS A 191 -1.92 -26.12 -1.73
N PRO A 192 -0.64 -25.81 -1.98
CA PRO A 192 0.06 -24.80 -1.19
C PRO A 192 -0.62 -23.44 -1.36
N ALA A 193 -0.83 -22.73 -0.26
CA ALA A 193 -1.35 -21.37 -0.31
C ALA A 193 -0.35 -20.46 -1.01
N VAL A 194 -0.78 -19.79 -2.07
CA VAL A 194 0.04 -18.81 -2.79
C VAL A 194 -0.28 -17.43 -2.24
N PRO A 195 0.70 -16.71 -1.66
CA PRO A 195 0.47 -15.35 -1.18
C PRO A 195 0.21 -14.39 -2.35
N THR A 196 -0.94 -13.74 -2.37
CA THR A 196 -1.28 -12.66 -3.31
C THR A 196 -0.98 -11.31 -2.70
N VAL A 197 -0.38 -10.43 -3.48
CA VAL A 197 -0.04 -9.07 -3.03
C VAL A 197 -1.30 -8.22 -3.03
N ILE A 198 -1.62 -7.64 -1.87
CA ILE A 198 -2.72 -6.69 -1.68
C ILE A 198 -2.22 -5.26 -1.84
N ALA A 199 -1.07 -4.95 -1.25
CA ALA A 199 -0.44 -3.65 -1.33
C ALA A 199 1.07 -3.75 -1.15
N ASP A 200 1.81 -2.93 -1.88
CA ASP A 200 3.26 -2.82 -1.81
C ASP A 200 3.72 -1.68 -0.90
N GLY A 201 5.02 -1.66 -0.60
CA GLY A 201 5.66 -0.59 0.17
C GLY A 201 5.27 -0.59 1.65
N VAL A 202 4.80 -1.72 2.18
CA VAL A 202 4.47 -1.94 3.58
C VAL A 202 5.69 -2.52 4.29
N LYS A 203 6.40 -1.68 5.04
CA LYS A 203 7.58 -2.08 5.82
C LYS A 203 7.22 -2.87 7.06
N ASP A 204 6.17 -2.44 7.76
CA ASP A 204 5.75 -3.09 8.99
C ASP A 204 4.26 -2.84 9.29
N LEU A 205 3.71 -3.66 10.16
CA LEU A 205 2.29 -3.71 10.50
C LEU A 205 2.14 -4.01 11.99
N HIS A 206 1.27 -3.26 12.65
CA HIS A 206 0.96 -3.44 14.06
C HIS A 206 -0.55 -3.51 14.25
N PHE A 207 -1.00 -4.47 15.06
CA PHE A 207 -2.40 -4.66 15.41
C PHE A 207 -2.62 -4.48 16.91
N ASP A 208 -3.64 -3.69 17.22
CA ASP A 208 -4.23 -3.54 18.54
C ASP A 208 -5.62 -4.21 18.53
N PHE A 209 -5.79 -5.20 19.40
CA PHE A 209 -6.96 -6.05 19.45
C PHE A 209 -7.95 -5.53 20.49
N GLY A 210 -9.10 -5.07 20.03
CA GLY A 210 -10.26 -4.80 20.88
C GLY A 210 -10.96 -6.10 21.19
N VAL A 211 -10.81 -6.60 22.42
CA VAL A 211 -11.32 -7.91 22.82
C VAL A 211 -12.50 -7.84 23.78
N GLY A 212 -13.35 -8.86 23.74
CA GLY A 212 -14.42 -9.13 24.71
C GLY A 212 -14.48 -10.62 25.07
N ASN A 213 -15.20 -10.97 26.13
CA ASN A 213 -15.18 -12.33 26.68
C ASN A 213 -16.26 -13.26 26.07
N LEU A 214 -15.87 -14.49 25.69
CA LEU A 214 -16.75 -15.55 25.15
C LEU A 214 -17.85 -16.06 26.09
N GLN A 215 -17.63 -16.02 27.40
CA GLN A 215 -18.57 -16.58 28.37
C GLN A 215 -19.83 -15.73 28.53
N ASN A 216 -19.82 -14.51 28.00
CA ASN A 216 -20.97 -13.63 27.90
C ASN A 216 -21.77 -13.92 26.61
N SER A 217 -22.01 -15.18 26.28
CA SER A 217 -22.74 -15.60 25.07
C SER A 217 -24.21 -15.16 25.04
N LEU A 218 -24.74 -14.69 26.18
CA LEU A 218 -26.03 -13.99 26.33
C LEU A 218 -25.89 -12.52 26.74
N GLY A 219 -24.65 -12.05 26.93
CA GLY A 219 -24.31 -10.67 27.27
C GLY A 219 -24.06 -9.83 26.01
N GLU A 220 -24.16 -8.52 26.17
CA GLU A 220 -23.83 -7.56 25.13
C GLU A 220 -22.39 -7.81 24.64
N ARG A 221 -22.19 -8.06 23.33
CA ARG A 221 -20.85 -8.24 22.78
C ARG A 221 -20.15 -6.89 22.69
N VAL A 222 -19.53 -6.50 23.80
CA VAL A 222 -18.86 -5.20 23.98
C VAL A 222 -17.34 -5.40 23.93
N VAL A 223 -16.65 -4.40 23.37
CA VAL A 223 -15.19 -4.31 23.47
C VAL A 223 -14.83 -3.85 24.88
N GLU A 224 -14.27 -4.75 25.69
CA GLU A 224 -13.92 -4.48 27.09
C GLU A 224 -12.57 -3.77 27.22
N LYS A 225 -11.58 -4.20 26.42
CA LYS A 225 -10.21 -3.67 26.45
C LYS A 225 -9.56 -3.73 25.07
N PHE A 226 -8.58 -2.86 24.85
CA PHE A 226 -7.63 -2.97 23.74
C PHE A 226 -6.30 -3.49 24.25
N GLN A 227 -5.67 -4.40 23.50
CA GLN A 227 -4.37 -4.95 23.83
C GLN A 227 -3.52 -5.16 22.57
N SER A 228 -2.22 -4.92 22.66
CA SER A 228 -1.27 -5.01 21.54
C SER A 228 -0.67 -6.40 21.36
N THR A 229 -0.98 -7.33 22.26
CA THR A 229 -0.56 -8.74 22.17
C THR A 229 -1.68 -9.59 21.63
N ALA A 230 -1.33 -10.58 20.80
CA ALA A 230 -2.28 -11.55 20.27
C ALA A 230 -3.15 -12.15 21.40
N PRO A 231 -4.50 -12.10 21.29
CA PRO A 231 -5.38 -12.63 22.32
C PRO A 231 -5.23 -14.14 22.49
N VAL A 232 -5.40 -14.62 23.73
CA VAL A 232 -5.29 -16.03 24.09
C VAL A 232 -6.50 -16.48 24.90
N GLY A 233 -6.82 -17.78 24.85
CA GLY A 233 -7.92 -18.36 25.61
C GLY A 233 -9.29 -17.91 25.10
N ASN A 234 -10.10 -17.34 26.00
CA ASN A 234 -11.51 -17.01 25.74
C ASN A 234 -11.74 -15.55 25.26
N ASP A 235 -10.67 -14.80 24.98
CA ASP A 235 -10.75 -13.43 24.47
C ASP A 235 -11.11 -13.45 22.97
N LEU A 236 -12.27 -12.90 22.60
CA LEU A 236 -12.70 -12.73 21.22
C LEU A 236 -12.25 -11.39 20.67
N ILE A 237 -11.72 -11.37 19.45
CA ILE A 237 -11.47 -10.11 18.73
C ILE A 237 -12.81 -9.59 18.21
N LEU A 238 -13.21 -8.41 18.68
CA LEU A 238 -14.44 -7.72 18.29
C LEU A 238 -14.14 -6.42 17.52
N ALA A 239 -12.99 -5.82 17.75
CA ALA A 239 -12.51 -4.66 17.00
C ALA A 239 -11.01 -4.75 16.77
N LEU A 240 -10.54 -4.06 15.73
CA LEU A 240 -9.13 -3.92 15.41
C LEU A 240 -8.80 -2.44 15.24
N ARG A 241 -7.68 -2.03 15.82
CA ARG A 241 -6.95 -0.83 15.43
C ARG A 241 -5.64 -1.31 14.83
N TYR A 242 -5.19 -0.66 13.77
CA TYR A 242 -3.95 -1.07 13.12
C TYR A 242 -3.19 0.12 12.61
N ALA A 243 -1.87 0.01 12.69
CA ALA A 243 -0.92 0.98 12.16
C ALA A 243 -0.03 0.28 11.13
N VAL A 244 0.19 0.95 10.01
CA VAL A 244 0.98 0.48 8.88
C VAL A 244 2.15 1.44 8.69
N LEU A 245 3.38 0.91 8.74
CA LEU A 245 4.57 1.64 8.36
C LEU A 245 4.82 1.44 6.87
N LEU A 246 4.80 2.54 6.12
CA LEU A 246 5.04 2.57 4.68
C LEU A 246 6.44 3.14 4.41
N GLY A 247 7.06 2.68 3.33
CA GLY A 247 8.35 3.18 2.88
C GLY A 247 8.41 3.29 1.36
N SER A 248 8.91 4.43 0.87
CA SER A 248 9.06 4.65 -0.56
C SER A 248 10.05 3.67 -1.18
N SER A 249 9.80 3.24 -2.41
CA SER A 249 10.73 2.41 -3.19
C SER A 249 12.12 3.04 -3.34
N SER A 250 12.17 4.36 -3.51
CA SER A 250 13.41 5.13 -3.67
C SER A 250 14.14 5.33 -2.34
N LYS A 251 15.45 5.08 -2.34
CA LYS A 251 16.36 5.25 -1.19
C LYS A 251 17.16 6.55 -1.29
N ASN A 252 17.72 7.02 -0.18
CA ASN A 252 18.54 8.23 -0.08
C ASN A 252 17.87 9.55 -0.53
N ILE A 253 16.54 9.61 -0.51
CA ILE A 253 15.77 10.78 -0.94
C ILE A 253 15.49 11.76 0.20
N THR A 254 15.69 11.35 1.45
CA THR A 254 15.56 12.23 2.62
C THR A 254 16.76 13.15 2.83
N GLN A 255 17.86 12.94 2.10
CA GLN A 255 19.11 13.71 2.22
C GLN A 255 19.65 13.81 3.66
N GLY A 256 19.46 12.77 4.46
CA GLY A 256 19.90 12.74 5.87
C GLY A 256 18.98 13.49 6.83
N MET A 257 17.80 13.95 6.40
CA MET A 257 16.78 14.43 7.32
C MET A 257 16.19 13.27 8.12
N GLU A 258 16.33 13.36 9.44
CA GLU A 258 15.68 12.47 10.40
C GLU A 258 14.17 12.70 10.40
N SER A 259 13.40 11.62 10.30
CA SER A 259 11.94 11.68 10.27
C SER A 259 11.36 11.36 11.65
N THR A 260 10.48 12.21 12.15
CA THR A 260 9.69 11.95 13.38
C THR A 260 8.69 10.80 13.21
N VAL A 261 8.53 10.26 12.00
CA VAL A 261 7.67 9.11 11.73
C VAL A 261 8.13 7.90 12.55
N CYS A 262 9.43 7.70 12.75
CA CYS A 262 9.91 6.53 13.49
C CYS A 262 9.60 6.58 14.99
N SER A 263 9.61 7.76 15.62
CA SER A 263 9.16 7.87 17.01
C SER A 263 7.66 7.59 17.12
N ARG A 264 6.86 8.15 16.20
CA ARG A 264 5.41 7.91 16.15
C ARG A 264 5.06 6.45 15.86
N TRP A 265 5.91 5.74 15.12
CA TRP A 265 5.74 4.31 14.86
C TRP A 265 5.87 3.50 16.15
N VAL A 266 6.91 3.79 16.94
CA VAL A 266 7.13 3.15 18.24
C VAL A 266 6.01 3.51 19.22
N ASP A 267 5.57 4.78 19.25
CA ASP A 267 4.43 5.21 20.08
C ASP A 267 3.13 4.48 19.71
N ALA A 268 2.98 4.09 18.44
CA ALA A 268 1.85 3.29 17.96
C ALA A 268 1.99 1.78 18.21
N GLY A 269 3.00 1.33 18.98
CA GLY A 269 3.25 -0.07 19.30
C GLY A 269 4.11 -0.83 18.28
N GLY A 270 4.61 -0.12 17.27
CA GLY A 270 5.43 -0.66 16.20
C GLY A 270 6.85 -1.05 16.61
N ASP A 271 7.44 -1.99 15.88
CA ASP A 271 8.84 -2.42 16.09
C ASP A 271 9.82 -1.34 15.60
N SER A 272 10.70 -0.87 16.49
CA SER A 272 11.69 0.16 16.17
C SER A 272 12.71 -0.30 15.12
N SER A 273 12.96 -1.61 14.99
CA SER A 273 13.89 -2.17 14.01
C SER A 273 13.39 -2.02 12.56
N SER A 274 12.09 -1.88 12.36
CA SER A 274 11.47 -1.65 11.04
C SER A 274 11.76 -0.26 10.47
N CYS A 275 12.28 0.64 11.31
CA CYS A 275 12.54 2.03 11.01
C CYS A 275 14.05 2.30 10.78
N THR A 276 14.74 1.41 10.07
CA THR A 276 16.17 1.63 9.72
C THR A 276 16.37 2.83 8.79
N SER A 277 17.50 3.53 8.97
CA SER A 277 17.90 4.73 8.20
C SER A 277 18.35 4.40 6.78
N SER A 278 17.45 3.86 5.97
CA SER A 278 17.69 3.59 4.53
C SER A 278 17.58 4.84 3.64
N GLY A 279 17.41 6.03 4.24
CA GLY A 279 17.16 7.30 3.53
C GLY A 279 15.87 7.32 2.71
N GLN A 280 14.95 6.40 2.98
CA GLN A 280 13.63 6.31 2.34
C GLN A 280 12.65 7.26 3.01
N LEU A 281 11.62 7.70 2.28
CA LEU A 281 10.50 8.39 2.89
C LEU A 281 9.61 7.37 3.57
N ASN A 282 9.47 7.51 4.89
CA ASN A 282 8.55 6.70 5.67
C ASN A 282 7.25 7.47 5.92
N GLN A 283 6.14 6.76 5.98
CA GLN A 283 4.84 7.31 6.35
C GLN A 283 4.10 6.30 7.23
N ILE A 284 3.30 6.77 8.17
CA ILE A 284 2.37 5.92 8.92
C ILE A 284 0.96 6.14 8.39
N ALA A 285 0.24 5.05 8.18
CA ALA A 285 -1.19 5.04 7.95
C ALA A 285 -1.85 4.26 9.09
N VAL A 286 -2.97 4.75 9.62
CA VAL A 286 -3.71 4.09 10.70
C VAL A 286 -5.13 3.81 10.26
N GLY A 287 -5.68 2.70 10.72
CA GLY A 287 -7.05 2.30 10.50
C GLY A 287 -7.68 1.74 11.77
N TYR A 288 -9.00 1.78 11.83
CA TYR A 288 -9.77 1.13 12.87
C TYR A 288 -11.03 0.53 12.27
N LEU A 289 -11.45 -0.62 12.76
CA LEU A 289 -12.68 -1.27 12.33
C LEU A 289 -13.28 -2.10 13.48
N ALA A 290 -14.59 -1.96 13.68
CA ALA A 290 -15.36 -2.89 14.48
C ALA A 290 -15.83 -4.05 13.58
N LEU A 291 -15.66 -5.29 14.05
CA LEU A 291 -16.02 -6.49 13.31
C LEU A 291 -17.53 -6.73 13.43
N ARG A 292 -18.29 -6.06 12.57
CA ARG A 292 -19.76 -5.99 12.67
C ARG A 292 -20.44 -7.35 12.64
N ASN A 293 -19.94 -8.32 11.88
CA ASN A 293 -20.55 -9.66 11.84
C ASN A 293 -20.33 -10.47 13.13
N LEU A 294 -19.46 -9.98 14.01
CA LEU A 294 -19.19 -10.55 15.33
C LEU A 294 -19.86 -9.78 16.46
N MET A 295 -20.58 -8.70 16.15
CA MET A 295 -21.44 -7.97 17.08
C MET A 295 -22.91 -8.23 16.71
N PRO A 296 -23.84 -8.27 17.69
CA PRO A 296 -25.26 -8.42 17.43
C PRO A 296 -25.87 -7.27 16.62
#